data_AF-A0A7S2XU07-F1
#
_entry.id   AF-A0A7S2XU07-F1
#
_cell.length_a   1.000
_cell.length_b   1.000
_cell.length_c   1.000
_cell.angle_alpha   90.00
_cell.angle_beta   90.00
_cell.angle_gamma   90.00
#
_symmetry.space_group_name_H-M   'P 1'
#
loop_
_entity.id
_entity.type
_entity.pdbx_description
1 polymer ?
#
loop_
_entity_poly.entity_id
_entity_poly.type
_entity_poly.pdbx_seq_one_letter_code
_entity_poly.pdbx_strand_id
1 'polypeptide(L)'
;KVLIIGGGDGGVVREVAKHKGVESIDMCEIDEMVIQCSKKFFGSTMALAFDDPRLNLVKADASEYIKREGHDVYDVIIVDSSDPEGPAEALFQPAFFESAAAALQPGGILCTQGECQWLHLDLISSVVEGCGALFPQVEYAYTTIPTYPSGQIGFII
;
A
#
# COMPACT_ATOMS: atom_id res chain seq x y z
N LYS A 1 -11.81 1.65 -8.94
CA LYS A 1 -11.66 1.95 -7.49
C LYS A 1 -10.27 1.53 -7.02
N VAL A 2 -9.61 2.36 -6.19
CA VAL A 2 -8.24 2.10 -5.69
C VAL A 2 -8.25 2.02 -4.17
N LEU A 3 -7.52 1.05 -3.60
CA LEU A 3 -7.23 0.96 -2.18
C LEU A 3 -5.77 1.33 -1.92
N ILE A 4 -5.53 2.18 -0.93
CA ILE A 4 -4.22 2.49 -0.39
C ILE A 4 -4.19 1.97 1.05
N ILE A 5 -3.21 1.16 1.39
CA ILE A 5 -2.97 0.65 2.74
C ILE A 5 -1.76 1.39 3.30
N GLY A 6 -1.90 1.96 4.50
CA GLY A 6 -0.97 2.95 5.02
C GLY A 6 -1.13 4.30 4.29
N GLY A 7 -0.02 4.92 3.92
CA GLY A 7 -0.02 6.19 3.20
C GLY A 7 -0.50 7.38 4.02
N GLY A 8 -0.32 7.34 5.35
CA GLY A 8 -0.71 8.40 6.30
C GLY A 8 -0.19 9.81 6.00
N ASP A 9 0.75 9.98 5.07
CA ASP A 9 1.26 11.27 4.61
C ASP A 9 0.41 11.93 3.50
N GLY A 10 -0.46 11.17 2.83
CA GLY A 10 -1.30 11.62 1.71
C GLY A 10 -0.57 11.70 0.36
N GLY A 11 0.71 11.35 0.30
CA GLY A 11 1.53 11.36 -0.91
C GLY A 11 1.01 10.41 -1.99
N VAL A 12 0.71 9.16 -1.62
CA VAL A 12 0.16 8.17 -2.56
C VAL A 12 -1.23 8.60 -3.05
N VAL A 13 -2.09 9.11 -2.16
CA VAL A 13 -3.40 9.66 -2.54
C VAL A 13 -3.24 10.76 -3.58
N ARG A 14 -2.27 11.67 -3.39
CA ARG A 14 -1.99 12.76 -4.33
C ARG A 14 -1.64 12.24 -5.72
N GLU A 15 -0.89 11.16 -5.81
CA GLU A 15 -0.49 10.56 -7.10
C GLU A 15 -1.67 9.83 -7.76
N VAL A 16 -2.40 9.00 -7.00
CA VAL A 16 -3.61 8.32 -7.48
C VAL A 16 -4.65 9.32 -7.98
N ALA A 17 -4.81 10.46 -7.28
CA ALA A 17 -5.73 11.52 -7.65
C ALA A 17 -5.45 12.13 -9.05
N LYS A 18 -4.23 12.02 -9.59
CA LYS A 18 -3.90 12.51 -10.93
C LYS A 18 -4.56 11.69 -12.04
N HIS A 19 -5.00 10.47 -11.75
CA HIS A 19 -5.63 9.58 -12.71
C HIS A 19 -7.12 9.91 -12.86
N LYS A 20 -7.52 10.42 -14.02
CA LYS A 20 -8.91 10.85 -14.30
C LYS A 20 -9.93 9.71 -14.30
N GLY A 21 -9.49 8.47 -14.54
CA GLY A 21 -10.34 7.28 -14.48
C GLY A 21 -10.59 6.75 -13.07
N VAL A 22 -9.94 7.31 -12.05
CA VAL A 22 -10.17 6.91 -10.66
C VAL A 22 -11.43 7.60 -10.15
N GLU A 23 -12.44 6.79 -9.83
CA GLU A 23 -13.74 7.23 -9.32
C GLU A 23 -13.80 7.31 -7.79
N SER A 24 -13.05 6.45 -7.09
CA SER A 24 -13.02 6.36 -5.62
C SER A 24 -11.67 5.83 -5.15
N ILE A 25 -11.17 6.42 -4.06
CA ILE A 25 -9.91 6.10 -3.39
C ILE A 25 -10.25 5.77 -1.94
N ASP A 26 -10.09 4.52 -1.52
CA ASP A 26 -10.09 4.17 -0.10
C ASP A 26 -8.65 4.24 0.41
N MET A 27 -8.42 4.89 1.54
CA MET A 27 -7.12 4.90 2.22
C MET A 27 -7.31 4.36 3.64
N CYS A 28 -6.69 3.23 3.96
CA CYS A 28 -6.75 2.61 5.27
C CYS A 28 -5.46 2.87 6.05
N GLU A 29 -5.55 3.70 7.09
CA GLU A 29 -4.43 4.04 7.96
C GLU A 29 -4.82 3.73 9.42
N ILE A 30 -3.94 3.03 10.12
CA ILE A 30 -4.19 2.56 11.49
C ILE A 30 -3.95 3.67 12.52
N ASP A 31 -2.98 4.55 12.26
CA ASP A 31 -2.58 5.59 13.20
C ASP A 31 -3.09 6.97 12.77
N GLU A 32 -4.14 7.43 13.43
CA GLU A 32 -4.68 8.77 13.24
C GLU A 32 -3.64 9.87 13.50
N MET A 33 -2.68 9.65 14.40
CA MET A 33 -1.66 10.65 14.70
C MET A 33 -0.79 10.94 13.48
N VAL A 34 -0.50 9.93 12.66
CA VAL A 34 0.25 10.11 11.41
C VAL A 34 -0.50 11.06 10.48
N ILE A 35 -1.78 10.83 10.25
CA ILE A 35 -2.62 11.70 9.41
C ILE A 35 -2.65 13.14 9.95
N GLN A 36 -2.86 13.31 11.26
CA GLN A 36 -2.95 14.65 11.86
C GLN A 36 -1.62 15.40 11.77
N CYS A 37 -0.50 14.71 12.03
CA CYS A 37 0.84 15.26 11.85
C CYS A 37 1.08 15.65 10.39
N SER A 38 0.71 14.79 9.44
CA SER A 38 0.88 15.05 8.01
C SER A 38 0.08 16.27 7.55
N LYS A 39 -1.19 16.39 7.96
CA LYS A 39 -2.00 17.58 7.68
C LYS A 39 -1.40 18.85 8.30
N LYS A 40 -0.83 18.75 9.50
CA LYS A 40 -0.23 19.90 10.20
C LYS A 40 1.09 20.37 9.57
N PHE A 41 1.98 19.44 9.24
CA PHE A 41 3.35 19.76 8.83
C PHE A 41 3.56 19.72 7.31
N PHE A 42 2.74 18.96 6.58
CA PHE A 42 2.79 18.80 5.12
C PHE A 42 1.49 19.25 4.41
N GLY A 43 0.65 20.02 5.11
CA GLY A 43 -0.66 20.48 4.63
C GLY A 43 -0.65 21.35 3.37
N SER A 44 0.52 21.87 2.97
CA SER A 44 0.69 22.64 1.72
C SER A 44 1.29 21.82 0.57
N THR A 45 1.58 20.54 0.77
CA THR A 45 2.26 19.68 -0.21
C THR A 45 1.52 18.36 -0.44
N MET A 46 1.96 17.26 0.18
CA MET A 46 1.38 15.92 0.02
C MET A 46 0.02 15.80 0.70
N ALA A 47 -0.13 16.36 1.90
CA ALA A 47 -1.36 16.25 2.67
C ALA A 47 -2.53 17.10 2.12
N LEU A 48 -2.32 17.91 1.07
CA LEU A 48 -3.44 18.54 0.32
C LEU A 48 -4.38 17.50 -0.30
N ALA A 49 -3.87 16.30 -0.59
CA ALA A 49 -4.66 15.24 -1.20
C ALA A 49 -5.75 14.67 -0.28
N PHE A 50 -5.68 14.95 1.03
CA PHE A 50 -6.75 14.60 1.96
C PHE A 50 -8.08 15.32 1.70
N ASP A 51 -8.06 16.39 0.90
CA ASP A 51 -9.26 17.14 0.50
C ASP A 51 -9.82 16.67 -0.86
N ASP A 52 -9.23 15.64 -1.50
CA ASP A 52 -9.78 15.09 -2.75
C ASP A 52 -11.19 14.50 -2.49
N PRO A 53 -12.22 14.91 -3.24
CA PRO A 53 -13.60 14.48 -2.98
C PRO A 53 -13.83 12.98 -3.23
N ARG A 54 -12.89 12.29 -3.87
CA ARG A 54 -12.94 10.84 -4.11
C ARG A 54 -12.31 10.03 -2.97
N LEU A 55 -11.61 10.70 -2.05
CA LEU A 55 -10.95 10.05 -0.92
C LEU A 55 -11.96 9.68 0.17
N ASN A 56 -11.98 8.41 0.52
CA ASN A 56 -12.61 7.86 1.70
C ASN A 56 -11.51 7.39 2.66
N LEU A 57 -11.33 8.14 3.75
CA LEU A 57 -10.32 7.83 4.76
C LEU A 57 -10.89 6.85 5.80
N VAL A 58 -10.31 5.66 5.84
CA VAL A 58 -10.67 4.58 6.75
C VAL A 58 -9.63 4.49 7.85
N LYS A 59 -10.06 4.66 9.10
CA LYS A 59 -9.20 4.54 10.28
C LYS A 59 -9.33 3.15 10.87
N ALA A 60 -8.52 2.21 10.38
CA ALA A 60 -8.62 0.81 10.78
C ALA A 60 -7.30 0.08 10.53
N ASP A 61 -7.17 -1.09 11.15
CA ASP A 61 -6.20 -2.09 10.72
C ASP A 61 -6.56 -2.56 9.30
N ALA A 62 -5.61 -2.45 8.38
CA ALA A 62 -5.83 -2.76 6.97
C ALA A 62 -6.07 -4.26 6.72
N SER A 63 -5.46 -5.15 7.50
CA SER A 63 -5.66 -6.61 7.40
C SER A 63 -7.09 -6.99 7.78
N GLU A 64 -7.63 -6.36 8.81
CA GLU A 64 -9.03 -6.57 9.21
C GLU A 64 -10.02 -5.88 8.26
N TYR A 65 -9.68 -4.68 7.78
CA TYR A 65 -10.51 -3.95 6.82
C TYR A 65 -10.67 -4.71 5.52
N ILE A 66 -9.57 -5.17 4.92
CA ILE A 66 -9.60 -5.84 3.61
C ILE A 66 -10.34 -7.18 3.68
N LYS A 67 -10.19 -7.90 4.79
CA LYS A 67 -10.90 -9.15 5.05
C LYS A 67 -12.41 -8.96 5.19
N ARG A 68 -12.86 -7.81 5.69
CA ARG A 68 -14.29 -7.52 5.90
C ARG A 68 -14.96 -6.89 4.68
N GLU A 69 -14.29 -5.95 4.04
CA GLU A 69 -14.89 -5.05 3.04
C GLU A 69 -14.33 -5.26 1.63
N GLY A 70 -13.26 -6.06 1.46
CA GLY A 70 -12.45 -6.05 0.24
C GLY A 70 -13.00 -6.83 -0.94
N HIS A 71 -13.89 -7.81 -0.73
CA HIS A 71 -14.20 -8.85 -1.72
C HIS A 71 -14.67 -8.35 -3.11
N ASP A 72 -13.87 -8.60 -4.15
CA ASP A 72 -14.10 -8.16 -5.53
C ASP A 72 -14.48 -6.66 -5.58
N VAL A 73 -13.63 -5.77 -5.05
CA VAL A 73 -13.95 -4.33 -4.97
C VAL A 73 -12.95 -3.45 -5.72
N TYR A 74 -11.67 -3.82 -5.74
CA TYR A 74 -10.60 -2.91 -6.15
C TYR A 74 -9.97 -3.30 -7.49
N ASP A 75 -9.69 -2.29 -8.32
CA ASP A 75 -8.87 -2.48 -9.53
C ASP A 75 -7.38 -2.45 -9.20
N VAL A 76 -7.00 -1.67 -8.18
CA VAL A 76 -5.62 -1.52 -7.72
C VAL A 76 -5.58 -1.45 -6.20
N ILE A 77 -4.65 -2.19 -5.59
CA ILE A 77 -4.29 -2.07 -4.18
C ILE A 77 -2.82 -1.64 -4.11
N ILE A 78 -2.54 -0.57 -3.37
CA ILE A 78 -1.18 -0.08 -3.10
C ILE A 78 -0.91 -0.21 -1.61
N VAL A 79 0.13 -0.96 -1.23
CA VAL A 79 0.55 -1.14 0.16
C VAL A 79 1.78 -0.28 0.42
N ASP A 80 1.53 0.87 1.01
CA ASP A 80 2.52 1.87 1.44
C ASP A 80 2.72 1.76 2.96
N SER A 81 3.27 0.62 3.38
CA SER A 81 3.52 0.28 4.78
C SER A 81 4.92 0.69 5.22
N SER A 82 5.11 0.76 6.54
CA SER A 82 6.44 0.72 7.14
C SER A 82 7.06 -0.68 7.01
N ASP A 83 8.32 -0.79 7.44
CA ASP A 83 9.08 -2.03 7.58
C ASP A 83 8.29 -3.10 8.37
N PRO A 84 8.60 -4.41 8.22
CA PRO A 84 7.90 -5.54 8.84
C PRO A 84 8.13 -5.67 10.36
N GLU A 85 8.16 -4.55 11.07
CA GLU A 85 8.23 -4.47 12.53
C GLU A 85 7.05 -3.66 13.06
N GLY A 86 6.47 -4.11 14.18
CA GLY A 86 5.37 -3.40 14.83
C GLY A 86 4.06 -3.50 14.03
N PRO A 87 3.31 -2.40 13.83
CA PRO A 87 1.95 -2.45 13.25
C PRO A 87 1.86 -3.05 11.84
N ALA A 88 2.95 -3.01 11.07
CA ALA A 88 2.98 -3.50 9.70
C ALA A 88 3.31 -5.00 9.57
N GLU A 89 3.70 -5.69 10.66
CA GLU A 89 4.09 -7.12 10.62
C GLU A 89 3.03 -8.00 9.93
N ALA A 90 1.75 -7.72 10.18
CA ALA A 90 0.64 -8.45 9.59
C ALA A 90 0.57 -8.34 8.06
N LEU A 91 1.05 -7.23 7.49
CA LEU A 91 1.01 -6.94 6.05
C LEU A 91 2.03 -7.74 5.23
N PHE A 92 2.97 -8.42 5.90
CA PHE A 92 3.96 -9.30 5.27
C PHE A 92 3.62 -10.79 5.44
N GLN A 93 2.48 -11.12 6.04
CA GLN A 93 2.05 -12.50 6.24
C GLN A 93 1.24 -13.03 5.04
N PRO A 94 1.31 -14.33 4.72
CA PRO A 94 0.55 -14.92 3.61
C PRO A 94 -0.97 -14.62 3.66
N ALA A 95 -1.56 -14.63 4.85
CA ALA A 95 -2.98 -14.35 5.05
C ALA A 95 -3.42 -12.95 4.58
N PHE A 96 -2.51 -11.96 4.65
CA PHE A 96 -2.77 -10.63 4.11
C PHE A 96 -2.84 -10.67 2.59
N PHE A 97 -1.86 -11.31 1.93
CA PHE A 97 -1.85 -11.45 0.47
C PHE A 97 -3.04 -12.24 -0.06
N GLU A 98 -3.51 -13.27 0.65
CA GLU A 98 -4.74 -13.99 0.32
C GLU A 98 -5.96 -13.06 0.35
N SER A 99 -6.06 -12.25 1.39
CA SER A 99 -7.17 -11.29 1.54
C SER A 99 -7.07 -10.16 0.49
N ALA A 100 -5.87 -9.71 0.15
CA ALA A 100 -5.64 -8.74 -0.90
C ALA A 100 -5.98 -9.28 -2.29
N ALA A 101 -5.59 -10.52 -2.60
CA ALA A 101 -5.95 -11.19 -3.84
C ALA A 101 -7.47 -11.33 -3.97
N ALA A 102 -8.16 -11.73 -2.90
CA ALA A 102 -9.62 -11.84 -2.87
C ALA A 102 -10.33 -10.48 -2.95
N ALA A 103 -9.62 -9.39 -2.66
CA ALA A 103 -10.17 -8.04 -2.72
C ALA A 103 -10.07 -7.37 -4.10
N LEU A 104 -9.21 -7.91 -4.96
CA LEU A 104 -9.04 -7.45 -6.32
C LEU A 104 -10.13 -7.98 -7.24
N GLN A 105 -10.63 -7.11 -8.11
CA GLN A 105 -11.42 -7.51 -9.27
C GLN A 105 -10.58 -8.39 -10.22
N PRO A 106 -11.21 -9.19 -11.10
CA PRO A 106 -10.49 -9.93 -12.13
C PRO A 106 -9.58 -9.01 -12.97
N GLY A 107 -8.28 -9.29 -12.97
CA GLY A 107 -7.27 -8.46 -13.64
C GLY A 107 -6.77 -7.25 -12.84
N GLY A 108 -7.19 -7.13 -11.58
CA GLY A 108 -6.67 -6.12 -10.66
C GLY A 108 -5.20 -6.34 -10.29
N ILE A 109 -4.56 -5.29 -9.80
CA ILE A 109 -3.12 -5.24 -9.53
C ILE A 109 -2.87 -4.95 -8.05
N LEU A 110 -2.00 -5.72 -7.42
CA LEU A 110 -1.42 -5.42 -6.12
C LEU A 110 -0.02 -4.83 -6.32
N CYS A 111 0.33 -3.77 -5.61
CA CYS A 111 1.71 -3.29 -5.51
C CYS A 111 2.02 -3.05 -4.05
N THR A 112 3.09 -3.66 -3.54
CA THR A 112 3.56 -3.48 -2.16
C THR A 112 4.98 -2.95 -2.13
N GLN A 113 5.32 -2.15 -1.11
CA GLN A 113 6.72 -1.95 -0.71
C GLN A 113 7.38 -3.34 -0.60
N GLY A 114 8.57 -3.47 -1.19
CA GLY A 114 9.29 -4.73 -1.35
C GLY A 114 10.72 -4.66 -0.83
N GLU A 115 10.96 -3.92 0.24
CA GLU A 115 12.25 -3.84 0.94
C GLU A 115 13.46 -3.53 0.03
N CYS A 116 14.69 -3.73 0.50
CA CYS A 116 15.88 -3.47 -0.30
C CYS A 116 16.63 -4.75 -0.67
N GLN A 117 16.84 -4.98 -1.97
CA GLN A 117 17.61 -6.11 -2.50
C GLN A 117 19.06 -6.21 -1.99
N TRP A 118 19.64 -5.14 -1.43
CA TRP A 118 20.99 -5.20 -0.84
C TRP A 118 21.01 -5.72 0.59
N LEU A 119 19.86 -5.72 1.26
CA LEU A 119 19.74 -5.97 2.70
C LEU A 119 18.80 -7.15 3.00
N HIS A 120 17.76 -7.37 2.19
CA HIS A 120 16.58 -8.16 2.56
C HIS A 120 16.20 -9.23 1.52
N LEU A 121 17.17 -9.78 0.77
CA LEU A 121 16.91 -10.75 -0.30
C LEU A 121 16.07 -11.97 0.14
N ASP A 122 16.32 -12.50 1.34
CA ASP A 122 15.58 -13.68 1.85
C ASP A 122 14.10 -13.36 2.07
N LEU A 123 13.80 -12.19 2.66
CA LEU A 123 12.44 -11.72 2.86
C LEU A 123 11.77 -11.46 1.51
N ILE A 124 12.43 -10.75 0.60
CA ILE A 124 11.92 -10.46 -0.75
C ILE A 124 11.59 -11.77 -1.48
N SER A 125 12.49 -12.75 -1.45
CA SER A 125 12.30 -14.05 -2.10
C SER A 125 11.09 -14.78 -1.49
N SER A 126 10.97 -14.80 -0.17
CA SER A 126 9.83 -15.43 0.51
C SER A 126 8.49 -14.78 0.15
N VAL A 127 8.43 -13.45 0.04
CA VAL A 127 7.20 -12.73 -0.32
C VAL A 127 6.86 -12.95 -1.79
N VAL A 128 7.84 -12.89 -2.70
CA VAL A 128 7.65 -13.16 -4.13
C VAL A 128 7.15 -14.60 -4.36
N GLU A 129 7.74 -15.59 -3.68
CA GLU A 129 7.30 -16.98 -3.74
C GLU A 129 5.86 -17.15 -3.19
N GLY A 130 5.54 -16.49 -2.07
CA GLY A 130 4.19 -16.48 -1.51
C GLY A 130 3.16 -15.89 -2.46
N CYS A 131 3.45 -14.73 -3.06
CA CYS A 131 2.60 -14.11 -4.07
C CYS A 131 2.43 -14.99 -5.31
N GLY A 132 3.45 -15.75 -5.71
CA GLY A 132 3.39 -16.64 -6.88
C GLY A 132 2.39 -17.79 -6.75
N ALA A 133 1.94 -18.11 -5.53
CA ALA A 133 0.85 -19.06 -5.30
C ALA A 133 -0.55 -18.46 -5.48
N LEU A 134 -0.66 -17.12 -5.47
CA LEU A 134 -1.93 -16.37 -5.47
C LEU A 134 -2.17 -15.64 -6.79
N PHE A 135 -1.10 -15.14 -7.41
CA PHE A 135 -1.15 -14.32 -8.62
C PHE A 135 -0.53 -15.05 -9.82
N PRO A 136 -1.08 -14.89 -11.03
CA PRO A 136 -0.55 -15.55 -12.23
C PRO A 136 0.81 -14.97 -12.68
N GLN A 137 1.15 -13.77 -12.23
CA GLN A 137 2.39 -13.06 -12.53
C GLN A 137 2.82 -12.28 -11.30
N VAL A 138 4.10 -12.36 -10.96
CA VAL A 138 4.72 -11.61 -9.86
C VAL A 138 6.07 -11.10 -10.35
N GLU A 139 6.30 -9.81 -10.23
CA GLU A 139 7.53 -9.12 -10.62
C GLU A 139 8.08 -8.31 -9.45
N TYR A 140 9.38 -7.98 -9.56
CA TYR A 140 10.07 -7.10 -8.63
C TYR A 140 10.66 -5.91 -9.39
N ALA A 141 10.28 -4.71 -8.98
CA ALA A 141 10.87 -3.47 -9.43
C ALA A 141 11.61 -2.79 -8.27
N TYR A 142 12.49 -1.85 -8.56
CA TYR A 142 13.12 -1.02 -7.54
C TYR A 142 13.29 0.42 -8.00
N THR A 143 13.48 1.34 -7.06
CA THR A 143 13.80 2.74 -7.32
C THR A 143 14.87 3.26 -6.37
N THR A 144 15.43 4.43 -6.68
CA THR A 144 16.48 5.07 -5.90
C THR A 144 15.88 6.16 -5.00
N ILE A 145 16.00 6.01 -3.70
CA ILE A 145 15.52 6.99 -2.70
C ILE A 145 16.62 7.15 -1.65
N PRO A 146 17.44 8.22 -1.72
CA PRO A 146 18.64 8.35 -0.90
C PRO A 146 18.42 8.31 0.60
N THR A 147 17.21 8.63 1.07
CA THR A 147 16.84 8.64 2.49
C THR A 147 16.40 7.28 3.02
N TYR A 148 16.18 6.28 2.17
CA TYR A 148 15.92 4.91 2.61
C TYR A 148 17.24 4.14 2.84
N PRO A 149 17.21 3.08 3.68
CA PRO A 149 18.38 2.23 3.91
C PRO A 149 19.01 1.76 2.60
N SER A 150 20.33 1.91 2.48
CA SER A 150 21.11 1.63 1.25
C SER A 150 20.70 2.41 -0.02
N GLY A 151 19.85 3.42 0.11
CA GLY A 151 19.50 4.36 -0.97
C GLY A 151 18.52 3.81 -2.01
N GLN A 152 17.91 2.66 -1.75
CA GLN A 152 17.00 1.98 -2.69
C GLN A 152 15.83 1.35 -1.93
N ILE A 153 14.69 1.23 -2.62
CA ILE A 153 13.53 0.47 -2.17
C ILE A 153 12.93 -0.29 -3.35
N GLY A 154 12.42 -1.48 -3.07
CA GLY A 154 11.77 -2.37 -4.00
C GLY A 154 10.26 -2.25 -3.97
N PHE A 155 9.64 -2.87 -4.96
CA PHE A 155 8.21 -3.07 -5.07
C PHE A 155 7.94 -4.47 -5.61
N ILE A 156 7.01 -5.20 -4.99
CA ILE A 156 6.49 -6.46 -5.52
C ILE A 156 5.14 -6.15 -6.18
N ILE A 157 5.00 -6.57 -7.44
CA ILE A 157 3.85 -6.26 -8.32
C ILE A 157 3.31 -7.55 -8.93
#